data_AF-X0RFA7-F1
#
_entry.id   AF-X0RFA7-F1
#
_cell.length_a   1.000
_cell.length_b   1.000
_cell.length_c   1.000
_cell.angle_alpha   90.00
_cell.angle_beta   90.00
_cell.angle_gamma   90.00
#
_symmetry.space_group_name_H-M   'P 1'
#
loop_
_entity.id
_entity.type
_entity.pdbx_description
1 polymer ?
#
loop_
_entity_poly.entity_id
_entity_poly.type
_entity_poly.pdbx_seq_one_letter_code
_entity_poly.pdbx_strand_id
1 'polypeptide(L)'
;MTEVERDYEAEASEQGWNKDFDGPNKTDAKTFVERGEQIAGILKSKNTKLEDRLHRLEQSNKQFGEYHKKTLESQVRKTAETIKE
;
A
#
# COMPACT_ATOMS: atom_id res chain seq x y z
N MET A 1 -9.57 20.05 -35.48
CA MET A 1 -8.92 19.46 -34.29
C MET A 1 -8.48 18.08 -34.72
N THR A 2 -7.19 17.85 -34.92
CA THR A 2 -6.68 16.51 -35.18
C THR A 2 -6.70 15.76 -33.86
N GLU A 3 -7.62 14.81 -33.69
CA GLU A 3 -7.51 13.80 -32.64
C GLU A 3 -6.13 13.16 -32.80
N VAL A 4 -5.25 13.35 -31.83
CA VAL A 4 -4.01 12.58 -31.75
C VAL A 4 -4.44 11.18 -31.34
N GLU A 5 -4.49 10.27 -32.31
CA GLU A 5 -4.78 8.87 -32.09
C GLU A 5 -3.75 8.32 -31.08
N ARG A 6 -4.22 7.77 -29.97
CA ARG A 6 -3.39 7.29 -28.86
C ARG A 6 -2.45 6.19 -29.35
N ASP A 7 -1.14 6.36 -29.12
CA ASP A 7 -0.14 5.35 -29.47
C ASP A 7 -0.07 4.26 -28.39
N TYR A 8 -0.94 3.26 -28.55
CA TYR A 8 -1.00 2.13 -27.64
C TYR A 8 0.26 1.27 -27.66
N GLU A 9 1.00 1.18 -28.77
CA GLU A 9 2.20 0.35 -28.83
C GLU A 9 3.35 0.94 -28.01
N ALA A 10 3.54 2.26 -28.09
CA ALA A 10 4.52 2.97 -27.26
C ALA A 10 4.21 2.80 -25.77
N GLU A 11 2.96 3.05 -25.37
CA GLU A 11 2.53 2.92 -23.97
C GLU A 11 2.63 1.48 -23.46
N ALA A 12 2.22 0.50 -24.27
CA ALA A 12 2.33 -0.91 -23.90
C ALA A 12 3.80 -1.29 -23.70
N SER A 13 4.68 -0.85 -24.60
CA SER A 13 6.12 -1.13 -24.54
C SER A 13 6.76 -0.52 -23.28
N GLU A 14 6.39 0.70 -22.91
CA GLU A 14 6.82 1.34 -21.66
C GLU A 14 6.35 0.56 -20.42
N GLN A 15 5.16 -0.05 -20.49
CA GLN A 15 4.61 -0.92 -19.43
C GLN A 15 5.18 -2.36 -19.46
N GLY A 16 6.13 -2.65 -20.36
CA GLY A 16 6.81 -3.95 -20.46
C GLY A 16 6.09 -4.98 -21.34
N TRP A 17 5.14 -4.56 -22.17
CA TRP A 17 4.57 -5.41 -23.21
C TRP A 17 5.64 -5.79 -24.23
N ASN A 18 5.61 -7.04 -24.68
CA ASN A 18 6.49 -7.55 -25.72
C ASN A 18 5.65 -7.97 -26.93
N LYS A 19 5.76 -7.23 -28.04
CA LYS A 19 5.07 -7.52 -29.31
C LYS A 19 5.42 -8.90 -29.89
N ASP A 20 6.64 -9.36 -29.63
CA ASP A 20 7.18 -10.61 -30.17
C ASP A 20 6.92 -11.80 -29.22
N PHE A 21 6.20 -11.58 -28.11
CA PHE A 21 5.79 -12.65 -27.22
C PHE A 21 4.89 -13.65 -27.97
N ASP A 22 5.30 -14.92 -27.95
CA ASP A 22 4.56 -16.02 -28.55
C ASP A 22 4.25 -17.09 -27.49
N GLY A 23 3.18 -16.84 -26.76
CA GLY A 23 2.70 -17.71 -25.70
C GLY A 23 1.18 -17.62 -25.56
N PRO A 24 0.58 -18.44 -24.67
CA PRO A 24 -0.88 -18.58 -24.57
C PRO A 24 -1.62 -17.28 -24.20
N ASN A 25 -0.90 -16.28 -23.68
CA ASN A 25 -1.45 -14.99 -23.28
C ASN A 25 -1.04 -13.83 -24.22
N LYS A 26 -0.63 -14.13 -25.47
CA LYS A 26 -0.33 -13.10 -26.46
C LYS A 26 -1.54 -12.20 -26.64
N THR A 27 -1.32 -10.90 -26.59
CA THR A 27 -2.37 -9.88 -26.67
C THR A 27 -1.83 -8.67 -27.44
N ASP A 28 -2.73 -7.92 -28.07
CA ASP A 28 -2.38 -6.65 -28.71
C ASP A 28 -2.09 -5.56 -27.66
N ALA A 29 -1.41 -4.50 -28.12
CA ALA A 29 -0.97 -3.38 -27.28
C ALA A 29 -2.13 -2.68 -26.57
N LYS A 30 -3.25 -2.46 -27.27
CA LYS A 30 -4.42 -1.77 -26.72
C LYS A 30 -5.03 -2.58 -25.58
N THR A 31 -5.25 -3.87 -25.79
CA THR A 31 -5.76 -4.79 -24.76
C THR A 31 -4.80 -4.89 -23.57
N PHE A 32 -3.48 -4.85 -23.80
CA PHE A 32 -2.49 -4.84 -22.71
C PHE A 32 -2.60 -3.59 -21.85
N VAL A 33 -2.63 -2.40 -22.48
CA VAL A 33 -2.73 -1.10 -21.81
C VAL A 33 -4.05 -0.98 -21.03
N GLU A 34 -5.18 -1.30 -21.67
CA GLU A 34 -6.50 -1.22 -21.02
C GLU A 34 -6.62 -2.17 -19.81
N ARG A 35 -6.05 -3.37 -19.90
CA ARG A 35 -5.98 -4.30 -18.76
C ARG A 35 -5.06 -3.76 -17.67
N GLY A 36 -3.92 -3.17 -18.04
CA GLY A 36 -3.00 -2.50 -17.13
C GLY A 36 -3.68 -1.39 -16.33
N GLU A 37 -4.47 -0.53 -16.98
CA GLU A 37 -5.24 0.54 -16.34
C GLU A 37 -6.26 0.01 -15.34
N GLN A 38 -7.02 -1.03 -15.70
CA GLN A 38 -7.98 -1.66 -14.81
C GLN A 38 -7.30 -2.26 -13.56
N ILE A 39 -6.20 -2.96 -13.76
CA ILE A 39 -5.42 -3.56 -12.66
C ILE A 39 -4.83 -2.46 -11.77
N ALA A 40 -4.27 -1.40 -12.36
CA ALA A 40 -3.69 -0.28 -11.63
C ALA A 40 -4.74 0.40 -10.72
N GLY A 41 -5.97 0.57 -11.19
CA GLY A 41 -7.08 1.09 -10.36
C GLY A 41 -7.37 0.21 -9.14
N ILE A 42 -7.43 -1.11 -9.34
CA ILE A 42 -7.65 -2.08 -8.24
C ILE A 42 -6.48 -2.06 -7.26
N LEU A 43 -5.24 -2.05 -7.78
CA LEU A 43 -4.02 -2.02 -6.97
C LEU A 43 -3.94 -0.74 -6.14
N LYS A 44 -4.27 0.42 -6.72
CA LYS A 44 -4.32 1.69 -5.99
C LYS A 44 -5.29 1.62 -4.81
N SER A 45 -6.50 1.11 -5.02
CA SER A 45 -7.49 0.94 -3.94
C SER A 45 -7.00 0.00 -2.84
N LYS A 46 -6.36 -1.12 -3.21
CA LYS A 46 -5.76 -2.05 -2.24
C LYS A 46 -4.61 -1.41 -1.47
N ASN A 47 -3.76 -0.65 -2.15
CA ASN A 47 -2.61 0.00 -1.53
C ASN A 47 -3.05 1.03 -0.49
N THR A 48 -4.01 1.89 -0.81
CA THR A 48 -4.59 2.83 0.16
C THR A 48 -5.18 2.12 1.37
N LYS A 49 -5.90 1.01 1.18
CA LYS A 49 -6.43 0.21 2.30
C LYS A 49 -5.33 -0.40 3.18
N LEU A 50 -4.21 -0.80 2.58
CA LEU A 50 -3.06 -1.33 3.31
C LEU A 50 -2.35 -0.22 4.09
N GLU A 51 -2.14 0.94 3.48
CA GLU A 51 -1.58 2.14 4.12
C GLU A 51 -2.44 2.57 5.33
N ASP A 52 -3.77 2.64 5.17
CA ASP A 52 -4.70 2.95 6.26
C ASP A 52 -4.62 1.93 7.40
N ARG A 53 -4.44 0.65 7.08
CA ARG A 53 -4.26 -0.42 8.07
C ARG A 53 -2.93 -0.28 8.81
N LEU A 54 -1.84 0.00 8.10
CA LEU A 54 -0.53 0.26 8.70
C LEU A 54 -0.60 1.45 9.64
N HIS A 55 -1.19 2.57 9.20
CA HIS A 55 -1.34 3.75 10.03
C HIS A 55 -2.13 3.47 11.32
N ARG A 56 -3.23 2.72 11.23
CA ARG A 56 -3.99 2.32 12.44
C ARG A 56 -3.19 1.43 13.38
N LEU A 57 -2.39 0.51 12.86
CA LEU A 57 -1.52 -0.35 13.68
C LEU A 57 -0.42 0.46 14.36
N GLU A 58 0.19 1.41 13.66
CA GLU A 58 1.19 2.32 14.23
C GLU A 58 0.61 3.16 15.38
N GLN A 59 -0.59 3.73 15.18
CA GLN A 59 -1.28 4.48 16.24
C GLN A 59 -1.62 3.59 17.44
N SER A 60 -2.13 2.37 17.19
CA SER A 60 -2.44 1.40 18.23
C SER A 60 -1.19 1.02 19.04
N ASN A 61 -0.07 0.76 18.37
CA ASN A 61 1.20 0.45 19.01
C ASN A 61 1.72 1.61 19.85
N LYS A 62 1.60 2.84 19.35
CA LYS A 62 1.98 4.04 20.10
C LYS A 62 1.14 4.19 21.37
N GLN A 63 -0.19 4.08 21.26
CA GLN A 63 -1.09 4.15 22.40
C GLN A 63 -0.81 3.05 23.43
N PHE A 64 -0.54 1.82 22.97
CA PHE A 64 -0.16 0.71 23.83
C PHE A 64 1.15 1.00 24.59
N GLY A 65 2.17 1.51 23.90
CA GLY A 65 3.43 1.88 24.52
C GLY A 65 3.28 2.98 25.58
N GLU A 66 2.49 4.02 25.29
CA GLU A 66 2.20 5.09 26.24
C GLU A 66 1.43 4.59 27.47
N TYR A 67 0.42 3.74 27.27
CA TYR A 67 -0.33 3.12 28.36
C TYR A 67 0.61 2.28 29.23
N HIS A 68 1.43 1.42 28.62
CA HIS A 68 2.35 0.56 29.33
C HIS A 68 3.36 1.36 30.16
N LYS A 69 3.90 2.45 29.59
CA LYS A 69 4.79 3.37 30.31
C LYS A 69 4.12 3.97 31.55
N LYS A 70 2.90 4.50 31.40
CA LYS A 70 2.13 5.07 32.53
C LYS A 70 1.83 4.01 33.60
N THR A 71 1.49 2.79 33.20
CA THR A 71 1.27 1.69 34.13
C THR A 71 2.53 1.34 34.92
N LEU A 72 3.68 1.23 34.25
CA LEU A 72 4.97 0.97 34.89
C LEU A 72 5.33 2.09 35.89
N GLU A 73 5.20 3.36 35.49
CA GLU A 73 5.45 4.50 36.36
C GLU A 73 4.56 4.48 37.60
N SER A 74 3.27 4.14 37.45
CA SER A 74 2.35 4.00 38.58
C SER A 74 2.73 2.84 39.50
N GLN A 75 3.18 1.71 38.96
CA GLN A 75 3.63 0.56 39.76
C GLN A 75 4.89 0.92 40.56
N VAL A 76 5.89 1.52 39.91
CA VAL A 76 7.13 1.96 40.56
C VAL A 76 6.82 2.94 41.69
N ARG A 77 5.93 3.91 41.47
CA ARG A 77 5.51 4.85 42.52
C ARG A 77 4.89 4.13 43.73
N LYS A 78 3.93 3.23 43.48
CA LYS A 78 3.27 2.46 44.55
C LYS A 78 4.28 1.63 45.35
N THR A 79 5.20 0.94 44.67
CA THR A 79 6.25 0.17 45.34
C THR A 79 7.17 1.06 46.19
N ALA A 80 7.53 2.25 45.69
CA ALA A 80 8.35 3.20 46.43
C ALA A 80 7.65 3.78 47.67
N GLU A 81 6.33 3.90 47.64
CA GLU A 81 5.51 4.30 48.79
C GLU A 81 5.44 3.17 49.83
N THR A 82 5.19 1.93 49.42
CA THR A 82 5.13 0.76 50.32
C THR A 82 6.45 0.45 51.03
N ILE A 83 7.60 0.75 50.43
CA ILE A 83 8.92 0.52 51.05
C ILE A 83 9.24 1.58 52.13
N LYS A 84 8.54 2.71 52.15
CA LYS A 84 8.79 3.81 53.10
C LYS A 84 7.95 3.74 54.38
N GLU A 85 6.93 2.88 54.42
CA GLU A 85 6.14 2.55 55.62
C GLU A 85 6.76 1.38 56.39
#